data_AF-A0A1H0V5I7-F1
#
_entry.id   AF-A0A1H0V5I7-F1
#
_cell.length_a   1.000
_cell.length_b   1.000
_cell.length_c   1.000
_cell.angle_alpha   90.00
_cell.angle_beta   90.00
_cell.angle_gamma   90.00
#
_symmetry.space_group_name_H-M   'P 1'
#
loop_
_entity.id
_entity.type
_entity.pdbx_description
1 polymer ?
#
loop_
_entity_poly.entity_id
_entity_poly.type
_entity_poly.pdbx_seq_one_letter_code
_entity_poly.pdbx_strand_id
1 'polypeptide(L)'
;MHGEMAAMDMPLLPMWLRIVWVVALLAVMAVHTGHLVVLSGQHRAWHTGHTVMAAGMALMYLLPRMQHPELYRAGLVLFALVALVQAVITVAFRAREGAVNPLWLLATVDMLAMVYMLLPPTTRPDWLNWVFVAYLACQTVAYGLGAWDRLPVFTSRTPTSVTAGVATTEHAREHEHAVTPLSAEPAPDPTAGPVVGLVAHSSLGVRVTLAVMAASMAYMLAVM
;
A
#
# COMPACT_ATOMS: atom_id res chain seq x y z
N MET A 1 -43.60 36.05 5.34
CA MET A 1 -43.08 34.88 6.07
C MET A 1 -42.28 33.97 5.14
N HIS A 2 -41.15 34.44 4.60
CA HIS A 2 -40.16 33.58 3.94
C HIS A 2 -38.79 34.04 4.40
N GLY A 3 -38.41 33.62 5.60
CA GLY A 3 -37.02 33.64 6.02
C GLY A 3 -36.39 32.40 5.43
N GLU A 4 -35.74 32.56 4.28
CA GLU A 4 -34.67 31.66 3.86
C GLU A 4 -33.68 31.59 5.01
N MET A 5 -33.83 30.58 5.87
CA MET A 5 -32.72 30.09 6.67
C MET A 5 -31.77 29.49 5.64
N ALA A 6 -30.90 30.34 5.11
CA ALA A 6 -29.65 29.97 4.50
C ALA A 6 -28.87 29.16 5.55
N ALA A 7 -29.24 27.89 5.66
CA ALA A 7 -28.34 26.87 6.15
C ALA A 7 -27.12 27.04 5.25
N MET A 8 -26.01 27.45 5.84
CA MET A 8 -24.70 27.33 5.23
C MET A 8 -24.44 25.83 5.08
N ASP A 9 -25.11 25.21 4.10
CA ASP A 9 -24.66 23.98 3.49
C ASP A 9 -23.24 24.34 3.03
N MET A 10 -22.25 23.71 3.65
CA MET A 10 -20.94 23.57 3.03
C MET A 10 -20.99 22.23 2.29
N PRO A 11 -21.51 22.13 1.05
CA PRO A 11 -21.41 20.90 0.30
C PRO A 11 -20.09 20.99 -0.45
N LEU A 12 -18.95 20.89 0.25
CA LEU A 12 -17.66 20.88 -0.43
C LEU A 12 -17.52 19.68 -1.40
N LEU A 13 -18.47 18.74 -1.37
CA LEU A 13 -18.62 17.61 -2.27
C LEU A 13 -20.08 17.41 -2.71
N PRO A 14 -20.40 17.49 -4.02
CA PRO A 14 -21.68 17.02 -4.54
C PRO A 14 -21.93 15.55 -4.16
N MET A 15 -23.17 15.22 -3.78
CA MET A 15 -23.52 13.86 -3.31
C MET A 15 -23.14 12.77 -4.31
N TRP A 16 -23.35 13.02 -5.61
CA TRP A 16 -23.02 12.05 -6.66
C TRP A 16 -21.52 11.71 -6.68
N LEU A 17 -20.65 12.69 -6.43
CA LEU A 17 -19.21 12.49 -6.44
C LEU A 17 -18.75 11.68 -5.22
N ARG A 18 -19.38 11.89 -4.06
CA ARG A 18 -19.18 11.05 -2.86
C ARG A 18 -19.53 9.59 -3.17
N ILE A 19 -20.67 9.35 -3.82
CA ILE A 19 -21.11 8.00 -4.19
C ILE A 19 -20.11 7.35 -5.14
N VAL A 20 -19.64 8.06 -6.17
CA VAL A 20 -18.64 7.56 -7.11
C VAL A 20 -17.35 7.13 -6.39
N TRP A 21 -16.83 7.97 -5.49
CA TRP A 21 -15.64 7.62 -4.71
C TRP A 21 -15.85 6.42 -3.80
N VAL A 22 -17.00 6.35 -3.12
CA VAL A 22 -17.34 5.20 -2.26
C VAL A 22 -17.36 3.91 -3.08
N VAL A 23 -18.04 3.90 -4.24
CA VAL A 23 -18.09 2.72 -5.11
C VAL A 23 -16.70 2.31 -5.59
N ALA A 24 -15.87 3.28 -5.99
CA ALA A 24 -14.49 3.02 -6.39
C ALA A 24 -13.66 2.41 -5.24
N LEU A 25 -13.79 2.94 -4.02
CA LEU A 25 -13.08 2.44 -2.83
C LEU A 25 -13.58 1.06 -2.37
N LEU A 26 -14.87 0.75 -2.55
CA LEU A 26 -15.39 -0.60 -2.31
C LEU A 26 -14.81 -1.61 -3.30
N ALA A 27 -14.66 -1.24 -4.58
CA ALA A 27 -14.00 -2.08 -5.57
C ALA A 27 -12.51 -2.30 -5.24
N VAL A 28 -11.81 -1.24 -4.82
CA VAL A 28 -10.44 -1.33 -4.28
C VAL A 28 -10.38 -2.32 -3.12
N MET A 29 -11.27 -2.17 -2.13
CA MET A 29 -11.32 -3.02 -0.95
C MET A 29 -11.55 -4.49 -1.32
N ALA A 30 -12.42 -4.77 -2.30
CA ALA A 30 -12.65 -6.13 -2.80
C ALA A 30 -11.39 -6.74 -3.45
N VAL A 31 -10.70 -5.98 -4.31
CA VAL A 31 -9.46 -6.43 -4.96
C VAL A 31 -8.37 -6.73 -3.92
N HIS A 32 -8.14 -5.81 -2.98
CA HIS A 32 -7.13 -6.01 -1.95
C HIS A 32 -7.49 -7.15 -0.98
N THR A 33 -8.77 -7.34 -0.66
CA THR A 33 -9.23 -8.48 0.14
C THR A 33 -9.02 -9.81 -0.59
N GLY A 34 -9.27 -9.87 -1.91
CA GLY A 34 -8.92 -11.04 -2.72
C GLY A 34 -7.43 -11.39 -2.62
N HIS A 35 -6.56 -10.39 -2.68
CA HIS A 35 -5.12 -10.57 -2.48
C HIS A 35 -4.76 -11.03 -1.06
N LEU A 36 -5.51 -10.63 -0.02
CA LEU A 36 -5.28 -11.12 1.34
C LEU A 36 -5.49 -12.63 1.49
N VAL A 37 -6.43 -13.19 0.73
CA VAL A 37 -6.76 -14.62 0.79
C VAL A 37 -5.69 -15.45 0.07
N VAL A 38 -5.16 -14.93 -1.04
CA VAL A 38 -4.25 -15.69 -1.93
C VAL A 38 -2.78 -15.53 -1.53
N LEU A 39 -2.38 -14.35 -1.06
CA LEU A 39 -0.98 -14.03 -0.80
C LEU A 39 -0.58 -14.29 0.65
N SER A 40 0.72 -14.43 0.89
CA SER A 40 1.30 -14.66 2.23
C SER A 40 2.46 -13.70 2.50
N GLY A 41 2.96 -13.69 3.75
CA GLY A 41 4.13 -12.91 4.15
C GLY A 41 3.95 -11.40 3.98
N GLN A 42 4.98 -10.73 3.44
CA GLN A 42 5.02 -9.27 3.27
C GLN A 42 3.89 -8.74 2.39
N HIS A 43 3.58 -9.44 1.29
CA HIS A 43 2.53 -9.04 0.36
C HIS A 43 1.18 -8.99 1.06
N ARG A 44 0.83 -10.02 1.85
CA ARG A 44 -0.42 -10.04 2.61
C ARG A 44 -0.49 -8.87 3.59
N ALA A 45 0.56 -8.64 4.37
CA ALA A 45 0.59 -7.54 5.34
C ALA A 45 0.45 -6.16 4.66
N TRP A 46 1.11 -5.98 3.52
CA TRP A 46 1.03 -4.75 2.73
C TRP A 46 -0.38 -4.53 2.17
N HIS A 47 -1.03 -5.57 1.62
CA HIS A 47 -2.43 -5.48 1.19
C HIS A 47 -3.38 -5.21 2.36
N THR A 48 -3.10 -5.73 3.57
CA THR A 48 -3.95 -5.50 4.75
C THR A 48 -4.00 -4.01 5.08
N GLY A 49 -2.84 -3.34 5.07
CA GLY A 49 -2.75 -1.90 5.28
C GLY A 49 -3.62 -1.12 4.30
N HIS A 50 -3.56 -1.46 3.01
CA HIS A 50 -4.36 -0.81 1.98
C HIS A 50 -5.86 -1.10 2.10
N THR A 51 -6.25 -2.31 2.46
CA THR A 51 -7.67 -2.64 2.74
C THR A 51 -8.22 -1.79 3.88
N VAL A 52 -7.47 -1.66 4.97
CA VAL A 52 -7.88 -0.83 6.13
C VAL A 52 -7.96 0.65 5.73
N MET A 53 -7.00 1.15 4.96
CA MET A 53 -7.01 2.51 4.41
C MET A 53 -8.22 2.77 3.52
N ALA A 54 -8.51 1.88 2.56
CA ALA A 54 -9.67 1.99 1.66
C ALA A 54 -11.00 2.01 2.44
N ALA A 55 -11.13 1.16 3.47
CA ALA A 55 -12.29 1.16 4.33
C ALA A 55 -12.45 2.49 5.10
N GLY A 56 -11.36 3.02 5.67
CA GLY A 56 -11.38 4.33 6.32
C GLY A 56 -11.79 5.46 5.39
N MET A 57 -11.22 5.50 4.20
CA MET A 57 -11.59 6.49 3.19
C MET A 57 -13.06 6.39 2.78
N ALA A 58 -13.57 5.17 2.56
CA ALA A 58 -14.99 5.00 2.23
C ALA A 58 -15.87 5.56 3.35
N LEU A 59 -15.57 5.24 4.61
CA LEU A 59 -16.28 5.78 5.77
C LEU A 59 -16.24 7.31 5.84
N MET A 60 -15.09 7.92 5.53
CA MET A 60 -14.95 9.38 5.53
C MET A 60 -15.79 10.06 4.42
N TYR A 61 -15.95 9.40 3.26
CA TYR A 61 -16.90 9.90 2.24
C TYR A 61 -18.36 9.68 2.63
N LEU A 62 -18.70 8.60 3.34
CA LEU A 62 -20.07 8.27 3.73
C LEU A 62 -20.57 9.10 4.93
N LEU A 63 -19.74 9.23 5.97
CA LEU A 63 -20.15 9.65 7.30
C LEU A 63 -19.51 10.99 7.68
N PRO A 64 -20.24 12.11 7.65
CA PRO A 64 -19.72 13.41 8.02
C PRO A 64 -19.20 13.44 9.46
N ARG A 65 -18.02 14.03 9.65
CA ARG A 65 -17.34 14.06 10.96
C ARG A 65 -18.19 14.61 12.10
N MET A 66 -18.92 15.71 11.85
CA MET A 66 -19.70 16.38 12.91
C MET A 66 -20.78 15.48 13.52
N GLN A 67 -21.27 14.48 12.79
CA GLN A 67 -22.31 13.55 13.25
C GLN A 67 -21.73 12.33 13.98
N HIS A 68 -20.44 12.05 13.81
CA HIS A 68 -19.80 10.81 14.29
C HIS A 68 -18.43 11.06 14.96
N PRO A 69 -18.32 11.93 15.98
CA PRO A 69 -17.02 12.30 16.57
C PRO A 69 -16.25 11.12 17.16
N GLU A 70 -16.94 10.19 17.84
CA GLU A 70 -16.29 9.02 18.44
C GLU A 70 -15.76 8.03 17.40
N LEU A 71 -16.45 7.89 16.26
CA LEU A 71 -15.96 7.07 15.15
C LEU A 71 -14.65 7.64 14.59
N TYR A 72 -14.56 8.96 14.45
CA TYR A 72 -13.35 9.62 13.96
C TYR A 72 -12.19 9.54 14.97
N ARG A 73 -12.48 9.56 16.28
CA ARG A 73 -11.47 9.30 17.32
C ARG A 73 -10.98 7.86 17.29
N ALA A 74 -11.89 6.89 17.19
CA ALA A 74 -11.54 5.48 17.06
C ALA A 74 -10.71 5.23 15.79
N GLY A 75 -11.12 5.83 14.67
CA GLY A 75 -10.36 5.82 13.42
C GLY A 75 -8.97 6.41 13.59
N LEU A 76 -8.83 7.57 14.23
CA LEU A 76 -7.54 8.20 14.48
C LEU A 76 -6.59 7.26 15.24
N VAL A 77 -7.08 6.64 16.32
CA VAL A 77 -6.30 5.68 17.11
C VAL A 77 -5.92 4.46 16.27
N LEU A 78 -6.87 3.88 15.53
CA LEU A 78 -6.62 2.74 14.65
C LEU A 78 -5.54 3.05 13.62
N PHE A 79 -5.69 4.15 12.86
CA PHE A 79 -4.75 4.53 11.82
C PHE A 79 -3.38 4.91 12.38
N ALA A 80 -3.32 5.52 13.57
CA ALA A 80 -2.05 5.80 14.24
C ALA A 80 -1.31 4.51 14.63
N LEU A 81 -2.03 3.52 15.16
CA LEU A 81 -1.47 2.20 15.48
C LEU A 81 -0.99 1.47 14.22
N VAL A 82 -1.78 1.48 13.15
CA VAL A 82 -1.39 0.87 11.87
C VAL A 82 -0.17 1.58 11.28
N ALA A 83 -0.11 2.91 11.29
CA ALA A 83 1.04 3.67 10.84
C ALA A 83 2.30 3.33 11.63
N LEU A 84 2.18 3.21 12.97
CA LEU A 84 3.30 2.80 13.83
C LEU A 84 3.78 1.38 13.50
N VAL A 85 2.86 0.43 13.33
CA VAL A 85 3.19 -0.94 12.94
C VAL A 85 3.90 -0.96 11.57
N GLN A 86 3.43 -0.20 10.58
CA GLN A 86 4.08 -0.11 9.27
C GLN A 86 5.46 0.54 9.35
N ALA A 87 5.65 1.57 10.17
CA ALA A 87 6.95 2.18 10.40
C ALA A 87 7.93 1.15 11.02
N VAL A 88 7.48 0.38 12.02
CA VAL A 88 8.28 -0.69 12.63
C VAL A 88 8.62 -1.77 11.61
N ILE A 89 7.66 -2.19 10.78
CA ILE A 89 7.89 -3.17 9.71
C ILE A 89 8.91 -2.64 8.70
N THR A 90 8.80 -1.37 8.29
CA THR A 90 9.74 -0.72 7.37
C THR A 90 11.17 -0.74 7.91
N VAL A 91 11.35 -0.41 9.19
CA VAL A 91 12.67 -0.44 9.85
C VAL A 91 13.17 -1.87 10.02
N ALA A 92 12.31 -2.81 10.42
CA ALA A 92 12.66 -4.20 10.61
C ALA A 92 13.10 -4.87 9.30
N PHE A 93 12.40 -4.61 8.19
CA PHE A 93 12.81 -5.11 6.88
C PHE A 93 14.04 -4.40 6.35
N ARG A 94 14.22 -3.10 6.58
CA ARG A 94 15.49 -2.43 6.28
C ARG A 94 16.68 -3.13 6.94
N ALA A 95 16.55 -3.48 8.22
CA ALA A 95 17.62 -4.16 8.95
C ALA A 95 17.90 -5.58 8.42
N ARG A 96 16.88 -6.27 7.89
CA ARG A 96 17.00 -7.64 7.36
C ARG A 96 17.45 -7.69 5.90
N GLU A 97 16.99 -6.76 5.08
CA GLU A 97 17.18 -6.74 3.62
C GLU A 97 18.36 -5.84 3.19
N GLY A 98 18.94 -5.08 4.12
CA GLY A 98 20.07 -4.18 3.86
C GLY A 98 19.71 -2.90 3.10
N ALA A 99 18.45 -2.74 2.68
CA ALA A 99 17.95 -1.57 1.98
C ALA A 99 16.52 -1.22 2.42
N VAL A 100 16.14 0.06 2.30
CA VAL A 100 14.75 0.50 2.55
C VAL A 100 13.89 0.12 1.35
N ASN A 101 12.86 -0.67 1.58
CA ASN A 101 11.83 -0.90 0.57
C ASN A 101 10.95 0.35 0.41
N PRO A 102 10.93 1.00 -0.77
CA PRO A 102 10.18 2.23 -0.93
C PRO A 102 8.66 2.01 -0.86
N LEU A 103 8.13 0.82 -1.17
CA LEU A 103 6.68 0.55 -1.05
C LEU A 103 6.21 0.54 0.41
N TRP A 104 7.04 0.02 1.33
CA TRP A 104 6.75 0.07 2.76
C TRP A 104 6.84 1.49 3.31
N LEU A 105 7.84 2.26 2.84
CA LEU A 105 7.97 3.67 3.21
C LEU A 105 6.77 4.50 2.74
N LEU A 106 6.37 4.37 1.46
CA LEU A 106 5.23 5.08 0.90
C LEU A 106 3.94 4.71 1.63
N ALA A 107 3.68 3.42 1.84
CA ALA A 107 2.51 2.97 2.60
C ALA A 107 2.46 3.57 4.01
N THR A 108 3.62 3.69 4.67
CA THR A 108 3.72 4.34 5.98
C THR A 108 3.35 5.81 5.91
N VAL A 109 3.86 6.55 4.91
CA VAL A 109 3.53 7.97 4.70
C VAL A 109 2.05 8.15 4.37
N ASP A 110 1.46 7.27 3.57
CA ASP A 110 0.03 7.29 3.24
C ASP A 110 -0.83 7.02 4.47
N MET A 111 -0.39 6.12 5.34
CA MET A 111 -1.07 5.88 6.61
C MET A 111 -0.97 7.08 7.56
N LEU A 112 0.16 7.80 7.55
CA LEU A 112 0.28 9.07 8.28
C LEU A 112 -0.62 10.16 7.70
N ALA A 113 -0.82 10.20 6.38
CA ALA A 113 -1.78 11.09 5.76
C ALA A 113 -3.22 10.77 6.23
N MET A 114 -3.60 9.49 6.35
CA MET A 114 -4.89 9.11 6.96
C MET A 114 -5.03 9.62 8.41
N VAL A 115 -3.99 9.46 9.23
CA VAL A 115 -3.96 10.01 10.60
C VAL A 115 -4.17 11.52 10.57
N TYR A 116 -3.45 12.22 9.70
CA TYR A 116 -3.52 13.66 9.55
C TYR A 116 -4.93 14.14 9.14
N MET A 117 -5.59 13.44 8.20
CA MET A 117 -6.96 13.77 7.78
C MET A 117 -8.00 13.60 8.90
N LEU A 118 -7.71 12.76 9.90
CA LEU A 118 -8.57 12.51 11.05
C LEU A 118 -8.28 13.45 12.23
N LEU A 119 -7.20 14.23 12.20
CA LEU A 119 -6.93 15.26 13.20
C LEU A 119 -8.00 16.37 13.17
N PRO A 120 -8.32 17.00 14.32
CA PRO A 120 -9.21 18.16 14.34
C PRO A 120 -8.75 19.26 13.37
N PRO A 121 -9.67 19.96 12.67
CA PRO A 121 -9.30 21.01 11.73
C PRO A 121 -8.38 22.08 12.34
N THR A 122 -8.59 22.42 13.62
CA THR A 122 -7.79 23.40 14.36
C THR A 122 -6.33 23.01 14.59
N THR A 123 -5.97 21.74 14.42
CA THR A 123 -4.59 21.24 14.61
C THR A 123 -3.87 20.97 13.30
N ARG A 124 -4.52 21.21 12.15
CA ARG A 124 -3.98 20.95 10.82
C ARG A 124 -3.47 22.25 10.19
N PRO A 125 -2.16 22.43 9.99
CA PRO A 125 -1.65 23.61 9.30
C PRO A 125 -1.89 23.50 7.79
N ASP A 126 -2.42 24.56 7.17
CA ASP A 126 -2.81 24.59 5.75
C ASP A 126 -1.67 24.21 4.80
N TRP A 127 -0.44 24.65 5.09
CA TRP A 127 0.72 24.35 4.24
C TRP A 127 0.99 22.84 4.16
N LEU A 128 0.79 22.10 5.25
CA LEU A 128 0.99 20.66 5.29
C LEU A 128 -0.12 19.91 4.54
N ASN A 129 -1.33 20.47 4.54
CA ASN A 129 -2.44 20.00 3.72
C ASN A 129 -2.03 19.96 2.24
N TRP A 130 -1.47 21.07 1.72
CA TRP A 130 -1.01 21.16 0.33
C TRP A 130 0.21 20.29 0.02
N VAL A 131 1.12 20.10 0.98
CA VAL A 131 2.22 19.15 0.83
C VAL A 131 1.69 17.73 0.62
N PHE A 132 0.72 17.29 1.43
CA PHE A 132 0.10 15.97 1.23
C PHE A 132 -0.68 15.88 -0.08
N VAL A 133 -1.42 16.92 -0.48
CA VAL A 133 -2.12 16.96 -1.77
C VAL A 133 -1.14 16.77 -2.93
N ALA A 134 -0.03 17.52 -2.94
CA ALA A 134 0.99 17.41 -3.99
C ALA A 134 1.65 16.04 -4.00
N TYR A 135 2.02 15.52 -2.83
CA TYR A 135 2.58 14.18 -2.67
C TYR A 135 1.64 13.08 -3.19
N LEU A 136 0.37 13.11 -2.80
CA LEU A 136 -0.63 12.11 -3.21
C LEU A 136 -0.97 12.23 -4.71
N ALA A 137 -1.03 13.44 -5.26
CA ALA A 137 -1.20 13.64 -6.70
C ALA A 137 -0.02 13.05 -7.49
N CYS A 138 1.21 13.26 -7.03
CA CYS A 138 2.38 12.62 -7.60
C CYS A 138 2.31 11.10 -7.52
N GLN A 139 1.83 10.53 -6.41
CA GLN A 139 1.62 9.09 -6.29
C GLN A 139 0.56 8.55 -7.24
N THR A 140 -0.57 9.25 -7.40
CA THR A 140 -1.59 8.89 -8.40
C THR A 140 -0.96 8.76 -9.78
N VAL A 141 -0.16 9.73 -10.19
CA VAL A 141 0.54 9.70 -11.49
C VAL A 141 1.58 8.58 -11.53
N ALA A 142 2.38 8.41 -10.48
CA ALA A 142 3.42 7.37 -10.42
C ALA A 142 2.84 5.96 -10.53
N TYR A 143 1.75 5.65 -9.81
CA TYR A 143 1.06 4.37 -9.92
C TYR A 143 0.35 4.19 -11.26
N GLY A 144 -0.33 5.25 -11.73
CA GLY A 144 -1.02 5.23 -13.02
C GLY A 144 -0.07 4.92 -14.18
N LEU A 145 1.10 5.55 -14.21
CA LEU A 145 2.12 5.36 -15.25
C LEU A 145 3.03 4.15 -15.01
N GLY A 146 3.03 3.56 -13.82
CA GLY A 146 3.92 2.45 -13.48
C GLY A 146 5.36 2.87 -13.31
N ALA A 147 5.57 4.07 -12.79
CA ALA A 147 6.91 4.60 -12.55
C ALA A 147 7.68 3.72 -11.57
N TRP A 148 6.99 3.11 -10.59
CA TRP A 148 7.59 2.22 -9.60
C TRP A 148 8.21 0.97 -10.22
N ASP A 149 7.63 0.41 -11.28
CA ASP A 149 8.16 -0.78 -11.97
C ASP A 149 9.53 -0.52 -12.62
N ARG A 150 9.89 0.75 -12.81
CA ARG A 150 11.12 1.18 -13.50
C ARG A 150 12.27 1.48 -12.54
N LEU A 151 12.06 1.39 -11.22
CA LEU A 151 13.12 1.70 -10.28
C LEU A 151 14.15 0.56 -10.19
N PRO A 152 15.47 0.88 -10.21
CA PRO A 152 16.56 -0.10 -10.12
C PRO A 152 16.44 -1.07 -8.93
N VAL A 153 15.93 -0.58 -7.80
CA VAL A 153 15.71 -1.37 -6.56
C VAL A 153 14.77 -2.56 -6.78
N PHE A 154 13.90 -2.52 -7.79
CA PHE A 154 12.98 -3.60 -8.13
C PHE A 154 13.39 -4.41 -9.35
N THR A 155 14.44 -3.99 -10.06
CA THR A 155 14.97 -4.69 -11.26
C THR A 155 16.07 -5.68 -10.90
N SER A 156 16.64 -5.61 -9.70
CA SER A 156 17.68 -6.52 -9.19
C SER A 156 17.13 -7.90 -8.82
N ARG A 157 16.64 -8.68 -9.81
CA ARG A 157 16.47 -10.13 -9.69
C ARG A 157 16.36 -10.79 -11.08
N THR A 158 17.50 -11.22 -11.59
CA THR A 158 17.61 -12.52 -12.26
C THR A 158 18.97 -13.07 -11.85
N PRO A 159 19.06 -13.94 -10.83
CA PRO A 159 20.08 -14.97 -10.88
C PRO A 159 19.71 -15.78 -12.12
N THR A 160 20.47 -15.62 -13.20
CA THR A 160 20.52 -16.62 -14.24
C THR A 160 20.90 -17.90 -13.52
N SER A 161 19.94 -18.77 -13.24
CA SER A 161 20.23 -20.16 -12.99
C SER A 161 20.91 -20.62 -14.26
N VAL A 162 22.24 -20.51 -14.30
CA VAL A 162 23.05 -21.19 -15.30
C VAL A 162 22.75 -22.64 -15.03
N THR A 163 21.83 -23.19 -15.81
CA THR A 163 21.68 -24.62 -16.01
C THR A 163 23.06 -25.06 -16.48
N ALA A 164 23.88 -25.52 -15.54
CA ALA A 164 25.09 -26.23 -15.84
C ALA A 164 24.63 -27.46 -16.62
N GLY A 165 24.69 -27.36 -17.94
CA GLY A 165 24.53 -28.48 -18.83
C GLY A 165 25.64 -29.45 -18.53
N VAL A 166 25.36 -30.43 -17.67
CA VAL A 166 26.12 -31.67 -17.64
C VAL A 166 25.42 -32.60 -18.60
N ALA A 167 25.89 -32.57 -19.84
CA ALA A 167 25.62 -33.62 -20.80
C ALA A 167 26.31 -34.93 -20.35
N THR A 168 25.61 -36.03 -20.61
CA THR A 168 26.09 -37.42 -20.78
C THR A 168 26.62 -38.17 -19.55
N THR A 169 25.91 -39.22 -19.11
CA THR A 169 26.06 -40.59 -19.65
C THR A 169 24.97 -41.51 -19.11
N GLU A 170 24.44 -42.34 -20.00
CA GLU A 170 23.54 -43.45 -19.77
C GLU A 170 24.34 -44.66 -19.27
N HIS A 171 24.07 -45.17 -18.06
CA HIS A 171 24.38 -46.55 -17.71
C HIS A 171 23.43 -47.10 -16.64
N ALA A 172 22.83 -48.24 -16.99
CA ALA A 172 21.97 -49.04 -16.16
C ALA A 172 22.75 -49.82 -15.09
N ARG A 173 22.28 -49.82 -13.84
CA ARG A 173 22.06 -51.01 -12.98
C ARG A 173 21.83 -50.62 -11.50
N GLU A 174 20.84 -51.30 -10.92
CA GLU A 174 20.77 -51.92 -9.59
C GLU A 174 21.23 -51.16 -8.32
N HIS A 175 20.28 -51.17 -7.37
CA HIS A 175 20.42 -51.28 -5.92
C HIS A 175 20.90 -50.11 -5.05
N GLU A 176 20.18 -50.03 -3.93
CA GLU A 176 20.59 -49.58 -2.60
C GLU A 176 20.26 -48.16 -2.12
N HIS A 177 19.82 -48.13 -0.87
CA HIS A 177 19.45 -46.97 -0.07
C HIS A 177 20.54 -45.90 -0.09
N ALA A 178 20.27 -44.80 -0.77
CA ALA A 178 20.97 -43.54 -0.53
C ALA A 178 19.91 -42.49 -0.18
N VAL A 179 19.75 -42.23 1.12
CA VAL A 179 19.17 -40.98 1.60
C VAL A 179 20.04 -39.87 1.04
N THR A 180 19.57 -39.20 -0.01
CA THR A 180 20.23 -38.02 -0.53
C THR A 180 20.15 -36.96 0.57
N PRO A 181 21.27 -36.54 1.18
CA PRO A 181 21.20 -35.40 2.08
C PRO A 181 20.69 -34.22 1.25
N LEU A 182 19.65 -33.54 1.75
CA LEU A 182 19.25 -32.23 1.26
C LEU A 182 20.52 -31.40 1.12
N SER A 183 20.93 -31.17 -0.13
CA SER A 183 22.07 -30.31 -0.40
C SER A 183 21.78 -28.98 0.29
N ALA A 184 22.67 -28.61 1.20
CA ALA A 184 22.61 -27.34 1.89
C ALA A 184 22.35 -26.26 0.85
N GLU A 185 21.30 -25.48 1.08
CA GLU A 185 20.99 -24.31 0.25
C GLU A 185 22.29 -23.53 0.05
N PRO A 186 22.72 -23.29 -1.22
CA PRO A 186 23.99 -22.65 -1.49
C PRO A 186 24.04 -21.33 -0.73
N ALA A 187 25.17 -21.09 -0.03
CA ALA A 187 25.37 -19.86 0.71
C ALA A 187 25.07 -18.66 -0.21
N PRO A 188 24.30 -17.66 0.25
CA PRO A 188 23.92 -16.52 -0.57
C PRO A 188 25.19 -15.85 -1.10
N ASP A 189 25.24 -15.67 -2.42
CA ASP A 189 26.35 -15.02 -3.10
C ASP A 189 26.56 -13.61 -2.51
N PRO A 190 27.72 -13.31 -1.88
CA PRO A 190 27.99 -12.02 -1.26
C PRO A 190 28.04 -10.87 -2.28
N THR A 191 28.06 -11.18 -3.59
CA THR A 191 28.01 -10.20 -4.67
C THR A 191 26.58 -9.90 -5.15
N ALA A 192 25.59 -10.71 -4.75
CA ALA A 192 24.19 -10.42 -4.97
C ALA A 192 23.81 -9.23 -4.08
N GLY A 193 23.61 -8.07 -4.70
CA GLY A 193 23.19 -6.85 -4.00
C GLY A 193 21.90 -7.05 -3.18
N PRO A 194 21.56 -6.09 -2.30
CA PRO A 194 20.43 -6.21 -1.39
C PRO A 194 19.14 -6.59 -2.13
N VAL A 195 18.48 -7.64 -1.66
CA VAL A 195 17.28 -8.21 -2.27
C VAL A 195 16.07 -7.84 -1.44
N VAL A 196 15.20 -7.03 -2.01
CA VAL A 196 13.99 -6.53 -1.34
C VAL A 196 12.84 -7.53 -1.51
N GLY A 197 12.17 -7.88 -0.41
CA GLY A 197 11.19 -8.98 -0.37
C GLY A 197 9.82 -8.65 -1.00
N LEU A 198 9.42 -7.38 -0.97
CA LEU A 198 8.19 -6.88 -1.59
C LEU A 198 8.55 -6.08 -2.84
N VAL A 199 8.12 -6.58 -3.99
CA VAL A 199 8.42 -5.99 -5.30
C VAL A 199 7.20 -5.28 -5.88
N ALA A 200 7.44 -4.22 -6.65
CA ALA A 200 6.38 -3.44 -7.31
C ALA A 200 5.62 -4.19 -8.41
N HIS A 201 6.03 -5.44 -8.74
CA HIS A 201 5.42 -6.33 -9.74
C HIS A 201 3.99 -6.72 -9.34
N SER A 202 3.13 -5.74 -9.41
CA SER A 202 1.75 -5.78 -9.02
C SER A 202 0.96 -5.65 -10.30
N SER A 203 -0.04 -6.51 -10.46
CA SER A 203 -0.88 -6.53 -11.66
C SER A 203 -1.41 -5.12 -11.94
N LEU A 204 -1.73 -4.84 -13.21
CA LEU A 204 -2.35 -3.55 -13.60
C LEU A 204 -3.50 -3.16 -12.67
N GLY A 205 -4.27 -4.14 -12.19
CA GLY A 205 -5.33 -3.95 -11.20
C GLY A 205 -4.84 -3.31 -9.91
N VAL A 206 -3.77 -3.81 -9.29
CA VAL A 206 -3.22 -3.24 -8.05
C VAL A 206 -2.69 -1.82 -8.26
N ARG A 207 -2.03 -1.55 -9.40
CA ARG A 207 -1.56 -0.19 -9.71
C ARG A 207 -2.72 0.80 -9.84
N VAL A 208 -3.79 0.40 -10.52
CA VAL A 208 -4.99 1.23 -10.67
C VAL A 208 -5.64 1.45 -9.30
N THR A 209 -5.76 0.43 -8.45
CA THR A 209 -6.36 0.59 -7.12
C THR A 209 -5.57 1.54 -6.23
N LEU A 210 -4.23 1.45 -6.23
CA LEU A 210 -3.37 2.40 -5.50
C LEU A 210 -3.48 3.83 -6.03
N ALA A 211 -3.52 4.01 -7.36
CA ALA A 211 -3.72 5.32 -7.96
C ALA A 211 -5.06 5.94 -7.55
N VAL A 212 -6.13 5.14 -7.53
CA VAL A 212 -7.47 5.55 -7.07
C VAL A 212 -7.45 5.93 -5.59
N MET A 213 -6.80 5.15 -4.74
CA MET A 213 -6.64 5.47 -3.32
C MET A 213 -5.93 6.80 -3.11
N ALA A 214 -4.77 6.99 -3.74
CA ALA A 214 -4.01 8.24 -3.65
C ALA A 214 -4.82 9.44 -4.16
N ALA A 215 -5.54 9.27 -5.28
CA ALA A 215 -6.38 10.33 -5.85
C ALA A 215 -7.53 10.72 -4.92
N SER A 216 -8.18 9.72 -4.32
CA SER A 216 -9.24 9.88 -3.32
C SER A 216 -8.74 10.66 -2.10
N MET A 217 -7.58 10.29 -1.55
CA MET A 217 -6.99 11.02 -0.41
C MET A 217 -6.62 12.45 -0.77
N ALA A 218 -5.99 12.65 -1.94
CA ALA A 218 -5.60 13.98 -2.42
C ALA A 218 -6.84 14.88 -2.55
N TYR A 219 -7.90 14.33 -3.15
CA TYR A 219 -9.16 15.04 -3.32
C TYR A 219 -9.79 15.41 -1.98
N MET A 220 -9.88 14.46 -1.05
CA MET A 220 -10.40 14.72 0.30
C MET A 220 -9.63 15.85 1.00
N LEU A 221 -8.30 15.81 0.98
CA LEU A 221 -7.47 16.84 1.61
C LEU A 221 -7.65 18.21 0.96
N ALA A 222 -7.82 18.26 -0.36
CA ALA A 222 -8.00 19.51 -1.10
C ALA A 222 -9.35 20.20 -0.80
N VAL A 223 -10.35 19.45 -0.33
CA VAL A 223 -11.70 19.98 -0.02
C VAL A 223 -12.01 20.02 1.48
N MET A 224 -11.05 19.70 2.33
CA MET A 224 -11.14 19.68 3.81
C MET A 224 -10.65 20.97 4.45
#